data_AF-A0A437UTX4-F1
#
_entry.id   AF-A0A437UTX4-F1
#
_cell.length_a   1.000
_cell.length_b   1.000
_cell.length_c   1.000
_cell.angle_alpha   90.00
_cell.angle_beta   90.00
_cell.angle_gamma   90.00
#
_symmetry.space_group_name_H-M   'P 1'
#
loop_
_entity.id
_entity.type
_entity.pdbx_description
1 polymer ?
#
loop_
_entity_poly.entity_id
_entity_poly.type
_entity_poly.pdbx_seq_one_letter_code
_entity_poly.pdbx_strand_id
1 'polypeptide(L)' 'MGSGIYPMQQIAADPAAWAASEMARCGLARADVARGLGVTARAVGHWLSGSRRPSLASMLGLLGMFGYEVVVRRV' A
#
# COMPACT_ATOMS: atom_id res chain seq x y z
N MET A 1 3.04 -11.06 16.68
CA MET A 1 2.60 -10.34 15.46
C MET A 1 1.11 -10.10 15.63
N GLY A 2 0.68 -8.84 15.78
CA GLY A 2 -0.70 -8.53 16.14
C GLY A 2 -1.64 -8.66 14.95
N SER A 3 -2.58 -9.61 15.00
CA SER A 3 -3.71 -9.69 14.08
C SER A 3 -4.75 -8.65 14.51
N GLY A 4 -4.72 -7.46 13.90
CA GLY A 4 -5.75 -6.44 14.06
C GLY A 4 -6.59 -6.35 12.80
N ILE A 5 -7.92 -6.28 12.94
CA ILE A 5 -8.79 -5.85 11.84
C ILE A 5 -8.62 -4.33 11.73
N TYR A 6 -7.78 -3.88 10.80
CA TYR A 6 -7.63 -2.46 10.50
C TYR A 6 -8.80 -2.01 9.63
N PRO A 7 -9.69 -1.11 10.12
CA PRO A 7 -10.73 -0.57 9.26
C PRO A 7 -10.06 0.14 8.08
N MET A 8 -10.46 -0.20 6.86
CA MET A 8 -9.91 0.36 5.61
C MET A 8 -9.86 1.90 5.63
N GLN A 9 -10.73 2.53 6.41
CA GLN A 9 -10.83 3.97 6.63
C GLN A 9 -9.53 4.60 7.16
N GLN A 10 -8.74 3.88 7.97
CA GLN A 10 -7.43 4.36 8.46
C GLN A 10 -6.33 4.29 7.39
N ILE A 11 -6.42 3.33 6.46
CA ILE A 11 -5.49 3.18 5.34
C ILE A 11 -5.85 4.12 4.19
N ALA A 12 -7.14 4.34 3.96
CA ALA A 12 -7.68 5.15 2.88
C ALA A 12 -7.48 6.67 3.08
N ALA A 13 -7.35 7.13 4.33
CA ALA A 13 -7.16 8.55 4.64
C ALA A 13 -5.83 9.06 4.05
N ASP A 14 -4.77 8.27 4.18
CA ASP A 14 -3.47 8.52 3.55
C ASP A 14 -2.76 7.19 3.17
N PRO A 15 -3.06 6.65 1.98
CA PRO A 15 -2.47 5.41 1.50
C PRO A 15 -0.95 5.51 1.33
N ALA A 16 -0.43 6.73 1.13
CA ALA A 16 0.98 6.99 0.93
C ALA A 16 1.74 6.90 2.25
N ALA A 17 1.25 7.57 3.30
CA ALA A 17 1.85 7.50 4.63
C ALA A 17 1.77 6.08 5.22
N TRP A 18 0.65 5.39 4.98
CA TRP A 18 0.52 3.98 5.36
C TRP A 18 1.55 3.10 4.61
N ALA A 19 1.64 3.21 3.28
CA ALA A 19 2.58 2.42 2.50
C ALA A 19 4.04 2.70 2.89
N ALA A 20 4.39 3.96 3.16
CA ALA A 20 5.72 4.34 3.65
C ALA A 20 6.06 3.62 4.97
N SER A 21 5.10 3.59 5.89
CA SER A 21 5.26 2.97 7.21
C SER A 21 5.45 1.46 7.10
N GLU A 22 4.66 0.79 6.25
CA GLU A 22 4.79 -0.65 6.04
C GLU A 22 6.08 -1.02 5.28
N MET A 23 6.51 -0.20 4.32
CA MET A 23 7.82 -0.36 3.68
C MET A 23 8.96 -0.28 4.70
N ALA A 24 8.93 0.71 5.59
CA ALA A 24 9.94 0.85 6.64
C ALA A 24 9.92 -0.33 7.62
N ARG A 25 8.73 -0.78 8.03
CA ARG A 25 8.54 -1.94 8.93
C ARG A 25 9.09 -3.24 8.33
N CYS A 26 8.97 -3.42 7.02
CA CYS A 26 9.42 -4.61 6.31
C CYS A 26 10.83 -4.49 5.69
N GLY A 27 11.49 -3.33 5.82
CA GLY A 27 12.81 -3.09 5.23
C GLY A 27 12.82 -3.07 3.70
N LEU A 28 11.69 -2.72 3.06
CA LEU A 28 11.54 -2.75 1.61
C LEU A 28 11.90 -1.41 0.97
N ALA A 29 12.66 -1.46 -0.13
CA ALA A 29 12.91 -0.27 -0.94
C ALA A 29 11.76 -0.03 -1.92
N ARG A 30 11.67 1.21 -2.45
CA ARG A 30 10.72 1.56 -3.51
C ARG A 30 10.81 0.64 -4.72
N ALA A 31 12.01 0.15 -5.04
CA ALA A 31 12.24 -0.76 -6.15
C ALA A 31 11.63 -2.15 -5.91
N ASP A 32 11.61 -2.64 -4.67
CA ASP A 32 11.03 -3.94 -4.34
C ASP A 32 9.51 -3.90 -4.43
N VAL A 33 8.90 -2.82 -3.92
CA VAL A 33 7.46 -2.55 -4.07
C VAL A 33 7.11 -2.40 -5.54
N ALA A 34 7.88 -1.61 -6.30
CA ALA A 34 7.65 -1.43 -7.73
C ALA A 34 7.69 -2.75 -8.50
N ARG A 35 8.69 -3.60 -8.21
CA ARG A 35 8.84 -4.93 -8.80
C ARG A 35 7.66 -5.83 -8.44
N GLY A 36 7.25 -5.85 -7.17
CA GLY A 36 6.13 -6.66 -6.69
C GLY A 36 4.78 -6.28 -7.30
N LEU A 37 4.57 -4.99 -7.60
CA LEU A 37 3.33 -4.48 -8.19
C LEU A 37 3.38 -4.31 -9.72
N GLY A 38 4.51 -4.57 -10.38
CA GLY A 38 4.66 -4.35 -11.82
C GLY A 38 4.54 -2.87 -12.23
N VAL A 39 4.98 -1.96 -11.37
CA VAL A 39 4.98 -0.50 -11.62
C VAL A 39 6.41 0.05 -11.63
N THR A 40 6.57 1.34 -11.92
CA THR A 40 7.89 1.98 -11.81
C THR A 40 8.18 2.45 -10.38
N ALA A 41 9.45 2.43 -9.97
CA ALA A 41 9.87 3.01 -8.69
C ALA A 41 9.56 4.52 -8.59
N ARG A 42 9.49 5.21 -9.73
CA ARG A 42 9.01 6.60 -9.82
C ARG A 42 7.54 6.72 -9.44
N ALA A 43 6.68 5.80 -9.88
CA ALA A 43 5.27 5.78 -9.48
C ALA A 43 5.12 5.63 -7.96
N VAL A 44 5.89 4.71 -7.36
CA VAL A 44 5.94 4.54 -5.90
C VAL A 44 6.41 5.84 -5.23
N GLY A 45 7.45 6.49 -5.76
CA GLY A 45 7.92 7.79 -5.25
C GLY A 45 6.83 8.88 -5.26
N HIS A 46 6.05 8.98 -6.33
CA HIS A 46 4.91 9.93 -6.42
C HIS A 46 3.79 9.63 -5.44
N TRP A 47 3.60 8.35 -5.08
CA TRP A 47 2.66 7.98 -4.03
C TRP A 47 3.18 8.47 -2.69
N LEU A 48 4.41 8.10 -2.31
CA LEU A 48 5.00 8.43 -1.02
C LEU A 48 5.14 9.95 -0.77
N SER A 49 5.28 10.75 -1.84
CA SER A 49 5.31 12.22 -1.73
C SER A 49 3.92 12.87 -1.65
N GLY A 50 2.84 12.09 -1.75
CA GLY A 50 1.46 12.57 -1.84
C GLY A 50 1.10 13.24 -3.17
N SER A 51 2.06 13.33 -4.11
CA SER A 51 1.88 14.01 -5.40
C SER A 51 0.90 13.28 -6.33
N ARG A 52 0.70 11.98 -6.11
CA ARG A 52 -0.30 11.18 -6.83
C ARG A 52 -0.85 10.09 -5.91
N ARG A 53 -2.17 9.86 -5.94
CA ARG A 53 -2.77 8.71 -5.27
C ARG A 53 -2.59 7.42 -6.09
N PRO A 54 -2.33 6.27 -5.46
CA PRO A 54 -2.35 4.98 -6.15
C PRO A 54 -3.75 4.65 -6.65
N SER A 55 -3.84 3.89 -7.75
CA SER A 55 -5.12 3.35 -8.23
C SER A 55 -5.65 2.29 -7.25
N LEU A 56 -6.94 1.93 -7.36
CA LEU A 56 -7.51 0.85 -6.57
C LEU A 56 -6.73 -0.46 -6.74
N ALA A 57 -6.36 -0.82 -7.97
CA ALA A 57 -5.58 -2.03 -8.23
C ALA A 57 -4.21 -2.01 -7.54
N SER A 58 -3.49 -0.88 -7.59
CA SER A 58 -2.22 -0.74 -6.88
C SER A 58 -2.40 -0.75 -5.36
N MET A 59 -3.49 -0.18 -4.85
CA MET A 59 -3.80 -0.20 -3.42
C MET A 59 -4.08 -1.63 -2.93
N LEU A 60 -4.86 -2.41 -3.68
CA LEU A 60 -5.07 -3.83 -3.39
C LEU A 60 -3.77 -4.64 -3.48
N GLY A 61 -2.92 -4.33 -4.46
CA GLY A 61 -1.59 -4.94 -4.57
C GLY A 61 -0.69 -4.65 -3.38
N LEU A 62 -0.68 -3.41 -2.87
CA LEU A 62 0.07 -3.04 -1.66
C LEU A 62 -0.46 -3.81 -0.44
N LEU A 63 -1.79 -3.85 -0.27
CA LEU A 63 -2.44 -4.58 0.82
C LEU A 63 -2.04 -6.07 0.79
N GLY A 64 -2.16 -6.73 -0.37
CA GLY A 64 -1.75 -8.11 -0.53
C GLY A 64 -0.24 -8.33 -0.27
N MET A 65 0.61 -7.43 -0.79
CA MET A 65 2.06 -7.48 -0.59
C MET A 65 2.45 -7.41 0.90
N PHE A 66 1.71 -6.65 1.71
CA PHE A 66 1.95 -6.52 3.15
C PHE A 66 1.15 -7.52 4.00
N GLY A 67 0.48 -8.50 3.38
CA GLY A 67 -0.20 -9.59 4.07
C GLY A 67 -1.64 -9.30 4.51
N TYR A 68 -2.28 -8.29 3.94
CA TYR A 68 -3.68 -7.97 4.19
C TYR A 68 -4.58 -8.69 3.17
N GLU A 69 -5.62 -9.35 3.67
CA GLU A 69 -6.71 -9.86 2.85
C GLU A 69 -7.80 -8.78 2.71
N VAL A 70 -8.24 -8.54 1.47
CA VAL A 70 -9.29 -7.55 1.20
C VAL A 70 -10.57 -8.26 0.80
N VAL A 71 -11.62 -8.09 1.61
CA VAL A 71 -12.97 -8.62 1.33
C VAL A 71 -13.86 -7.47 0.89
N VAL A 72 -14.28 -7.48 -0.38
CA VAL A 72 -15.25 -6.52 -0.93
C VAL A 72 -16.65 -7.09 -0.78
N ARG A 73 -17.55 -6.37 -0.11
CA ARG A 73 -18.97 -6.72 0.00
C ARG A 73 -19.83 -5.63 -0.62
N ARG A 74 -20.79 -6.03 -1.45
CA ARG A 74 -21.82 -5.14 -1.98
C ARG A 74 -22.91 -5.01 -0.94
N VAL A 75 -23.29 -3.77 -0.63
CA VAL A 75 -24.45 -3.42 0.20
C VAL A 75 -25.57 -2.88 -0.66
#